data_AF-A0A967JRJ3-F1
#
_entry.id   AF-A0A967JRJ3-F1
#
_cell.length_a   1.000
_cell.length_b   1.000
_cell.length_c   1.000
_cell.angle_alpha   90.00
_cell.angle_beta   90.00
_cell.angle_gamma   90.00
#
_symmetry.space_group_name_H-M   'P 1'
#
loop_
_entity.id
_entity.type
_entity.pdbx_description
1 polymer ?
#
loop_
_entity_poly.entity_id
_entity_poly.type
_entity_poly.pdbx_seq_one_letter_code
_entity_poly.pdbx_strand_id
1 'polypeptide(L)'
;ARVPDGVWREAVRAVPFLGRLDSAAQARLRELATVFLYEKDLHGAGGLELDATMRLTVAAQACLPVLNLGLDYYRDWITVVVYPDEFVPPGDYTDDAGVVHYRRAPLTGEAWLR
;
A
#
# COMPACT_ATOMS: atom_id res chain seq x y z
N ALA A 1 -10.56 12.10 -9.70
CA ALA A 1 -11.13 13.21 -8.90
C ALA A 1 -10.03 13.77 -8.00
N ARG A 2 -9.99 15.09 -7.75
CA ARG A 2 -8.96 15.69 -6.88
C ARG A 2 -9.22 15.30 -5.42
N VAL A 3 -8.20 14.80 -4.72
CA VAL A 3 -8.25 14.51 -3.28
C VAL A 3 -8.68 15.77 -2.51
N PRO A 4 -9.61 15.73 -1.53
CA PRO A 4 -9.98 16.90 -0.73
C PRO A 4 -8.89 17.33 0.28
N ASP A 5 -8.82 18.62 0.62
CA ASP A 5 -7.80 19.16 1.54
C ASP A 5 -7.90 18.61 2.97
N GLY A 6 -9.11 18.28 3.43
CA GLY A 6 -9.32 17.67 4.75
C GLY A 6 -8.65 16.29 4.84
N VAL A 7 -9.00 15.42 3.89
CA VAL A 7 -8.47 14.04 3.78
C VAL A 7 -6.95 14.05 3.61
N TRP A 8 -6.41 14.97 2.81
CA TRP A 8 -4.95 15.12 2.66
C TRP A 8 -4.26 15.47 3.98
N ARG A 9 -4.78 16.45 4.72
CA ARG A 9 -4.20 16.82 6.03
C ARG A 9 -4.28 15.68 7.04
N GLU A 10 -5.35 14.89 7.00
CA GLU A 10 -5.48 13.70 7.85
C GLU A 10 -4.43 12.64 7.50
N ALA A 11 -4.25 12.32 6.22
CA ALA A 11 -3.26 11.36 5.78
C ALA A 11 -1.81 11.78 6.14
N VAL A 12 -1.46 13.06 5.96
CA VAL A 12 -0.13 13.57 6.36
C VAL A 12 0.07 13.50 7.88
N ARG A 13 -0.97 13.74 8.69
CA ARG A 13 -0.89 13.59 10.15
C ARG A 13 -0.74 12.13 10.59
N ALA A 14 -1.40 11.20 9.88
CA ALA A 14 -1.31 9.77 10.17
C ALA A 14 0.10 9.21 9.91
N VAL A 15 0.89 9.87 9.05
CA VAL A 15 2.23 9.42 8.64
C VAL A 15 3.26 10.54 8.89
N PRO A 16 3.83 10.64 10.10
CA PRO A 16 4.62 11.81 10.51
C PRO A 16 5.80 12.17 9.60
N PHE A 17 6.40 11.20 8.90
CA PHE A 17 7.50 11.48 7.98
C PHE A 17 7.05 12.23 6.72
N LEU A 18 5.78 12.15 6.31
CA LEU A 18 5.25 12.95 5.20
C LEU A 18 5.22 14.44 5.55
N GLY A 19 5.02 14.77 6.84
CA GLY A 19 5.05 16.15 7.33
C GLY A 19 6.44 16.81 7.28
N ARG A 20 7.51 16.04 7.04
CA ARG A 20 8.88 16.57 6.88
C ARG A 20 9.19 17.07 5.46
N LEU A 21 8.32 16.76 4.49
CA LEU A 21 8.45 17.24 3.13
C LEU A 21 8.10 18.73 3.06
N ASP A 22 8.81 19.48 2.22
CA ASP A 22 8.44 20.86 1.91
C ASP A 22 7.08 20.92 1.18
N SER A 23 6.51 22.12 1.09
CA SER A 23 5.17 22.31 0.51
C SER A 23 5.08 21.89 -0.96
N ALA A 24 6.15 22.06 -1.74
CA ALA A 24 6.21 21.67 -3.14
C ALA A 24 6.29 20.14 -3.30
N ALA A 25 7.05 19.46 -2.46
CA ALA A 25 7.14 18.01 -2.40
C ALA A 25 5.81 17.39 -1.92
N GLN A 26 5.14 17.99 -0.93
CA GLN A 26 3.80 17.54 -0.52
C GLN A 26 2.76 17.72 -1.63
N ALA A 27 2.80 18.83 -2.37
CA ALA A 27 1.90 19.05 -3.50
C ALA A 27 2.10 17.99 -4.60
N ARG A 28 3.36 17.75 -5.00
CA ARG A 28 3.71 16.69 -5.96
C ARG A 28 3.30 15.30 -5.48
N LEU A 29 3.54 15.00 -4.20
CA LEU A 29 3.16 13.71 -3.62
C LEU A 29 1.63 13.51 -3.64
N ARG A 30 0.86 14.57 -3.35
CA ARG A 30 -0.60 14.51 -3.41
C ARG A 30 -1.11 14.27 -4.82
N GLU A 31 -0.50 14.91 -5.83
CA GLU A 31 -0.83 14.68 -7.23
C GLU A 31 -0.51 13.24 -7.64
N LEU A 32 0.70 12.76 -7.31
CA LEU A 32 1.12 11.40 -7.62
C LEU A 32 0.23 10.35 -6.95
N ALA A 33 -0.11 10.54 -5.66
CA ALA A 33 -1.03 9.68 -4.94
C ALA A 33 -2.46 9.71 -5.51
N THR A 34 -2.89 10.85 -6.07
CA THR A 34 -4.19 10.94 -6.75
C THR A 34 -4.20 10.09 -8.02
N VAL A 35 -3.12 10.11 -8.80
CA VAL A 35 -2.98 9.27 -10.00
C VAL A 35 -2.87 7.80 -9.61
N PHE A 36 -2.08 7.47 -8.58
CA PHE A 36 -1.97 6.11 -8.06
C PHE A 36 -3.33 5.52 -7.67
N LEU A 37 -4.18 6.29 -6.96
CA LEU A 37 -5.53 5.84 -6.58
C LEU A 37 -6.48 5.69 -7.77
N TYR A 38 -6.16 6.29 -8.92
CA TYR A 38 -6.90 6.11 -10.16
C TYR A 38 -6.42 4.88 -10.94
N GLU A 39 -5.11 4.61 -10.92
CA GLU A 39 -4.50 3.51 -11.68
C GLU A 39 -4.48 2.17 -10.93
N LYS A 40 -4.50 2.20 -9.59
CA LYS A 40 -4.37 1.01 -8.73
C LYS A 40 -5.63 0.77 -7.93
N ASP A 41 -6.00 -0.51 -7.84
CA ASP A 41 -7.06 -0.96 -6.96
C ASP A 41 -6.52 -1.17 -5.54
N LEU A 42 -7.25 -0.68 -4.54
CA LEU A 42 -6.98 -0.95 -3.14
C LEU A 42 -8.15 -1.75 -2.56
N HIS A 43 -7.86 -2.93 -2.04
CA HIS A 43 -8.82 -3.81 -1.41
C HIS A 43 -8.45 -4.06 0.04
N GLY A 44 -9.40 -3.88 0.95
CA GLY A 44 -9.26 -4.38 2.31
C GLY A 44 -9.61 -5.87 2.35
N ALA A 45 -8.87 -6.62 3.14
CA ALA A 45 -9.08 -8.04 3.38
C ALA A 45 -9.33 -8.29 4.87
N GLY A 46 -9.83 -9.49 5.21
CA GLY A 46 -10.13 -9.83 6.62
C GLY A 46 -11.27 -8.98 7.22
N GLY A 47 -12.21 -8.51 6.41
CA GLY A 47 -13.33 -7.65 6.85
C GLY A 47 -12.96 -6.18 7.04
N LEU A 48 -11.75 -5.77 6.67
CA LEU A 48 -11.33 -4.37 6.70
C LEU A 48 -12.00 -3.59 5.56
N GLU A 49 -12.79 -2.57 5.91
CA GLU A 49 -13.32 -1.59 4.96
C GLU A 49 -12.38 -0.39 4.88
N LEU A 50 -11.86 -0.11 3.68
CA LEU A 50 -10.91 0.99 3.47
C LEU A 50 -11.63 2.31 3.23
N ASP A 51 -11.59 3.19 4.22
CA ASP A 51 -12.06 4.56 4.08
C ASP A 51 -11.14 5.43 3.19
N ALA A 52 -11.58 6.64 2.87
CA ALA A 52 -10.85 7.55 1.99
C ALA A 52 -9.48 7.97 2.55
N THR A 53 -9.38 8.16 3.88
CA THR A 53 -8.15 8.59 4.55
C THR A 53 -7.13 7.44 4.59
N MET A 54 -7.56 6.22 4.86
CA MET A 54 -6.73 5.01 4.79
C MET A 54 -6.19 4.79 3.37
N ARG A 55 -7.07 4.83 2.36
CA ARG A 55 -6.68 4.70 0.95
C ARG A 55 -5.61 5.71 0.56
N LEU A 56 -5.82 6.97 0.94
CA LEU A 56 -4.87 8.04 0.64
C LEU A 56 -3.55 7.88 1.40
N THR A 57 -3.59 7.41 2.64
CA THR A 57 -2.41 7.14 3.46
C THR A 57 -1.54 6.06 2.79
N VAL A 58 -2.15 4.94 2.38
CA VAL A 58 -1.46 3.87 1.63
C VAL A 58 -0.87 4.41 0.33
N ALA A 59 -1.66 5.14 -0.46
CA ALA A 59 -1.20 5.71 -1.72
C ALA A 59 -0.03 6.70 -1.54
N ALA A 60 -0.08 7.58 -0.54
CA ALA A 60 0.99 8.53 -0.25
C ALA A 60 2.29 7.84 0.17
N GLN A 61 2.20 6.78 0.98
CA GLN A 61 3.37 5.98 1.34
C GLN A 61 3.95 5.24 0.14
N ALA A 62 3.10 4.64 -0.70
CA ALA A 62 3.54 3.98 -1.93
C ALA A 62 4.18 4.98 -2.91
N CYS A 63 3.67 6.20 -3.00
CA CYS A 63 4.21 7.21 -3.92
C CYS A 63 5.51 7.88 -3.43
N LEU A 64 5.83 7.83 -2.14
CA LEU A 64 6.99 8.52 -1.60
C LEU A 64 8.33 8.04 -2.21
N PRO A 65 8.64 6.73 -2.30
CA PRO A 65 9.87 6.24 -2.93
C PRO A 65 10.00 6.62 -4.40
N VAL A 66 8.88 6.74 -5.11
CA VAL A 66 8.83 7.06 -6.53
C VAL A 66 8.50 8.52 -6.82
N LEU A 67 8.55 9.40 -5.81
CA LEU A 67 8.15 10.81 -5.94
C LEU A 67 8.91 11.55 -7.05
N ASN A 68 10.19 11.21 -7.25
CA ASN A 68 11.03 11.78 -8.30
C ASN A 68 11.36 10.78 -9.41
N LEU A 69 10.70 9.62 -9.45
CA LEU A 69 10.91 8.54 -10.41
C LEU A 69 9.70 8.30 -11.32
N GLY A 70 8.48 8.52 -10.82
CA GLY A 70 7.23 8.30 -11.54
C GLY A 70 6.58 6.93 -11.30
N LEU A 71 5.30 6.80 -11.66
CA LEU A 71 4.49 5.59 -11.43
C LEU A 71 4.80 4.44 -12.40
N ASP A 72 5.61 4.67 -13.44
CA ASP A 72 6.02 3.61 -14.38
C ASP A 72 6.74 2.44 -13.68
N TYR A 73 7.38 2.70 -12.53
CA TYR A 73 7.98 1.68 -11.68
C TYR A 73 6.95 0.72 -11.05
N TYR A 74 5.67 1.07 -11.08
CA TYR A 74 4.57 0.26 -10.58
C TYR A 74 3.71 -0.33 -11.69
N ARG A 75 4.10 -0.24 -12.96
CA ARG A 75 3.25 -0.68 -14.09
C ARG A 75 2.93 -2.17 -14.09
N ASP A 76 3.80 -3.01 -13.53
CA ASP A 76 3.71 -4.48 -13.66
C ASP A 76 2.75 -5.14 -12.64
N TRP A 77 2.02 -4.34 -11.84
CA TRP A 77 0.99 -4.81 -10.91
C TRP A 77 -0.17 -3.81 -10.85
N ILE A 78 -1.36 -4.26 -10.42
CA ILE A 78 -2.59 -3.42 -10.44
C ILE A 78 -3.30 -3.27 -9.09
N THR A 79 -3.01 -4.13 -8.12
CA THR A 79 -3.77 -4.19 -6.86
C THR A 79 -2.89 -4.18 -5.63
N VAL A 80 -3.29 -3.39 -4.62
CA VAL A 80 -2.79 -3.46 -3.24
C VAL A 80 -3.87 -4.11 -2.38
N VAL A 81 -3.51 -5.17 -1.65
CA VAL A 81 -4.38 -5.82 -0.66
C VAL A 81 -3.92 -5.42 0.73
N VAL A 82 -4.82 -4.84 1.53
CA VAL A 82 -4.55 -4.34 2.88
C VAL A 82 -5.22 -5.24 3.90
N TYR A 83 -4.42 -5.79 4.81
CA TYR A 83 -4.90 -6.58 5.94
C TYR A 83 -4.83 -5.74 7.23
N PRO A 84 -5.73 -5.98 8.20
CA PRO A 84 -5.72 -5.29 9.48
C PRO A 84 -4.55 -5.71 10.39
N ASP A 85 -3.95 -6.87 10.14
CA ASP A 85 -2.86 -7.45 10.92
C ASP A 85 -1.88 -8.22 9.99
N GLU A 86 -0.79 -8.75 10.55
CA GLU A 86 0.21 -9.54 9.82
C GLU A 86 -0.44 -10.69 9.03
N PHE A 87 -0.08 -10.79 7.74
CA PHE A 87 -0.54 -11.88 6.90
C PHE A 87 0.23 -13.16 7.25
N VAL A 88 -0.49 -14.17 7.73
CA VAL A 88 0.02 -15.53 7.96
C VAL A 88 -0.68 -16.45 6.95
N PRO A 89 -0.06 -16.81 5.82
CA PRO A 89 -0.68 -17.75 4.91
C PRO A 89 -0.87 -19.11 5.59
N PRO A 90 -1.97 -19.83 5.32
CA PRO A 90 -2.06 -21.23 5.68
C PRO A 90 -1.04 -21.99 4.82
N GLY A 91 0.07 -22.41 5.43
CA GLY A 91 1.15 -23.14 4.77
C GLY A 91 1.22 -24.57 5.26
N ASP A 92 0.53 -25.48 4.59
CA ASP A 92 0.93 -26.89 4.55
C ASP A 92 1.79 -27.05 3.29
N TYR A 93 3.11 -27.06 3.45
CA TYR A 93 4.01 -27.49 2.38
C TYR A 93 4.42 -28.94 2.65
N THR A 94 4.19 -29.81 1.68
CA THR A 94 4.64 -31.20 1.71
C THR A 94 5.97 -31.28 0.97
N ASP A 95 7.02 -31.74 1.65
CA ASP A 95 8.33 -31.95 1.04
C ASP A 95 8.35 -33.18 0.11
N ASP A 96 9.46 -33.37 -0.62
CA ASP A 96 9.65 -34.52 -1.52
C ASP A 96 9.61 -35.89 -0.81
N ALA A 97 9.61 -35.91 0.52
CA ALA A 97 9.48 -37.10 1.35
C ALA A 97 8.03 -37.33 1.86
N GLY A 98 7.08 -36.48 1.49
CA GLY A 98 5.68 -36.59 1.91
C GLY A 98 5.39 -36.06 3.32
N VAL A 99 6.32 -35.32 3.93
CA VAL A 99 6.18 -34.77 5.28
C VAL A 99 5.55 -33.38 5.21
N VAL A 100 4.45 -33.19 5.94
CA VAL A 100 3.79 -31.88 6.09
C VAL A 100 4.54 -31.06 7.13
N HIS A 101 5.13 -29.94 6.70
CA HIS A 101 5.81 -29.00 7.59
C HIS A 101 4.91 -27.79 7.87
N TYR A 102 4.57 -27.57 9.14
CA TYR A 102 3.80 -26.40 9.57
C TYR A 102 4.74 -25.22 9.83
N ARG A 103 4.80 -24.24 8.92
CA ARG A 103 5.58 -23.01 9.14
C ARG A 103 4.65 -21.80 9.25
N ARG A 104 4.37 -21.35 10.48
CA ARG A 104 3.83 -20.01 10.77
C ARG A 104 4.99 -19.00 10.69
N ALA A 105 5.23 -18.45 9.51
CA ALA A 105 6.04 -17.24 9.38
C ALA A 105 5.12 -16.10 8.92
N PRO A 106 5.07 -14.96 9.62
CA PRO A 106 4.39 -13.77 9.10
C PRO A 106 5.08 -13.35 7.80
N LEU A 107 4.31 -13.26 6.71
CA LEU A 107 4.77 -12.75 5.43
C LEU A 107 4.33 -11.29 5.32
N THR A 108 5.16 -10.39 5.83
CA THR A 108 4.89 -8.94 5.79
C THR A 108 5.61 -8.32 4.60
N GLY A 109 4.88 -7.70 3.67
CA GLY A 109 5.46 -6.88 2.59
C GLY A 109 5.88 -7.62 1.32
N GLU A 110 5.20 -8.71 0.95
CA GLU A 110 5.50 -9.44 -0.28
C GLU A 110 4.74 -8.92 -1.51
N ALA A 111 5.38 -9.04 -2.69
CA ALA A 111 4.78 -8.81 -3.99
C ALA A 111 4.79 -10.11 -4.78
N TRP A 112 3.62 -10.54 -5.26
CA TRP A 112 3.45 -11.79 -5.99
C TRP A 112 3.26 -11.51 -7.48
N LEU A 113 4.16 -12.04 -8.31
CA LEU A 113 3.98 -12.10 -9.76
C LEU A 113 3.09 -13.30 -10.11
N ARG A 114 2.19 -13.13 -11.09
CA ARG A 114 1.41 -14.24 -11.66
C ARG A 114 2.31 -15.27 -12.33
#